data_AF-A0A939JM90-F1
#
_entry.id   AF-A0A939JM90-F1
#
_cell.length_a   1.000
_cell.length_b   1.000
_cell.length_c   1.000
_cell.angle_alpha   90.00
_cell.angle_beta   90.00
_cell.angle_gamma   90.00
#
_symmetry.space_group_name_H-M   'P 1'
#
loop_
_entity.id
_entity.type
_entity.pdbx_description
1 polymer ?
#
loop_
_entity_poly.entity_id
_entity_poly.type
_entity_poly.pdbx_seq_one_letter_code
_entity_poly.pdbx_strand_id
1 'polypeptide(L)' 'MADFSRLPGPNADLWDWQLLAACRGVDSSLFFHPEGERGAARSA' A
#
# COMPACT_ATOMS: atom_id res chain seq x y z
N MET A 1 6.44 5.57 -30.87
CA MET A 1 5.62 6.45 -30.00
C MET A 1 4.94 5.54 -28.99
N ALA A 2 5.12 5.77 -27.68
CA ALA A 2 4.59 4.86 -26.66
C ALA A 2 3.07 5.04 -26.51
N ASP A 3 2.33 3.92 -26.39
CA ASP A 3 0.89 3.92 -26.14
C ASP A 3 0.61 4.12 -24.65
N PHE A 4 0.01 5.27 -24.31
CA PHE A 4 -0.30 5.65 -22.94
C PHE A 4 -1.75 5.34 -22.53
N SER A 5 -2.56 4.79 -23.45
CA SER A 5 -3.98 4.47 -23.19
C SER A 5 -4.17 3.41 -22.09
N ARG A 6 -3.12 2.63 -21.80
CA ARG A 6 -3.10 1.59 -20.77
C ARG A 6 -2.52 2.04 -19.45
N LEU A 7 -2.05 3.29 -19.35
CA LEU A 7 -1.54 3.77 -18.08
C LEU A 7 -2.69 3.86 -17.07
N PRO A 8 -2.46 3.44 -15.82
CA PRO A 8 -3.45 3.67 -14.78
C PRO A 8 -3.70 5.18 -14.67
N GLY A 9 -4.97 5.54 -14.47
CA GLY A 9 -5.35 6.92 -14.22
C GLY A 9 -4.61 7.51 -13.00
N PRO A 10 -4.66 8.83 -12.81
CA PRO A 10 -4.07 9.47 -11.65
C PRO A 10 -4.64 8.85 -10.36
N ASN A 11 -3.79 8.11 -9.64
CA ASN A 11 -4.17 7.42 -8.40
C ASN A 11 -4.01 8.30 -7.16
N ALA A 12 -3.46 9.52 -7.31
CA ALA A 12 -3.14 10.39 -6.17
C ALA A 12 -4.37 10.67 -5.30
N ASP A 13 -5.48 11.08 -5.91
CA ASP A 13 -6.75 11.37 -5.22
C ASP A 13 -7.31 10.14 -4.46
N LEU A 14 -7.00 8.93 -4.95
CA LEU A 14 -7.40 7.66 -4.35
C LEU A 14 -6.65 7.36 -3.04
N TRP A 15 -5.46 7.93 -2.87
CA TRP A 15 -4.58 7.73 -1.71
C TRP A 15 -4.56 8.92 -0.74
N ASP A 16 -5.18 10.06 -1.10
CA ASP A 16 -5.18 11.28 -0.28
C ASP A 16 -5.71 11.08 1.14
N TRP A 17 -6.66 10.16 1.33
CA TRP A 17 -7.18 9.84 2.67
C TRP A 17 -6.08 9.37 3.63
N GLN A 18 -4.98 8.78 3.13
CA GLN A 18 -3.85 8.35 3.96
C GLN A 18 -3.10 9.52 4.62
N LEU A 19 -3.22 10.72 4.05
CA LEU A 19 -2.65 11.93 4.64
C LEU A 19 -3.39 12.34 5.92
N LEU A 20 -4.68 12.01 6.01
CA LEU A 20 -5.56 12.33 7.14
C LEU A 20 -5.77 11.14 8.09
N ALA A 21 -5.15 9.99 7.81
CA ALA A 21 -5.30 8.79 8.62
C ALA A 21 -4.80 9.04 10.05
N ALA A 22 -5.62 8.67 11.04
CA ALA A 22 -5.26 8.83 12.46
C ALA A 22 -4.01 8.04 12.87
N CYS A 23 -3.69 6.96 12.15
CA CYS A 23 -2.48 6.16 12.36
C CYS A 23 -1.24 6.69 11.63
N ARG A 24 -1.32 7.85 10.95
CA ARG A 24 -0.18 8.41 10.23
C ARG A 24 0.97 8.70 11.21
N GLY A 25 2.16 8.19 10.89
CA GLY A 25 3.36 8.33 11.72
C GLY A 25 3.50 7.28 12.82
N VAL A 26 2.53 6.37 12.97
CA VAL A 26 2.64 5.20 13.83
C VAL A 26 3.57 4.18 13.18
N ASP A 27 4.37 3.48 14.01
CA ASP A 27 5.31 2.47 13.53
C ASP A 27 4.59 1.31 12.83
N SER A 28 5.12 0.88 11.68
CA SER A 28 4.49 -0.14 10.85
C SER A 28 4.50 -1.53 11.51
N SER A 29 5.43 -1.82 12.43
CA SER A 29 5.47 -3.08 13.16
C SER A 29 4.24 -3.33 14.04
N LEU A 30 3.46 -2.28 14.37
CA LEU A 30 2.18 -2.47 15.06
C LEU A 30 1.12 -3.15 14.19
N PHE A 31 1.19 -2.98 12.87
CA PHE A 31 0.23 -3.54 11.92
C PHE A 31 0.78 -4.78 11.23
N PHE A 32 2.11 -4.89 11.14
CA PHE A 32 2.76 -5.98 10.44
C PHE A 32 3.66 -6.80 11.37
N HIS A 33 3.52 -8.13 11.30
CA HIS A 33 4.46 -9.04 11.94
C HIS A 33 5.90 -8.78 11.44
N PRO A 34 6.89 -8.97 12.33
CA PRO A 34 8.30 -8.96 11.97
C PRO A 34 8.60 -9.86 10.78
N GLU A 35 9.63 -9.47 10.04
CA GLU A 35 10.15 -10.27 8.94
C GLU A 35 10.53 -11.68 9.45
N GLY A 36 10.10 -12.72 8.75
CA GLY A 36 10.39 -14.11 9.09
C GLY A 36 9.36 -14.81 10.00
N GLU A 37 8.38 -14.10 10.57
CA GLU A 37 7.35 -14.72 11.42
C GLU A 37 6.08 -15.14 10.67
N ARG A 38 5.78 -14.47 9.55
CA ARG A 38 4.74 -14.93 8.63
C ARG A 38 5.31 -16.09 7.82
N GLY A 39 4.96 -17.31 8.20
CA GLY A 39 5.11 -18.48 7.32
C GLY A 39 4.50 -18.24 5.92
N ALA A 40 4.69 -19.18 5.00
CA ALA A 40 4.31 -19.01 3.59
C ALA A 40 2.92 -18.36 3.43
N ALA A 41 2.85 -17.31 2.59
CA ALA A 41 1.58 -16.67 2.25
C ALA A 41 0.59 -17.77 1.81
N ARG A 42 -0.64 -17.74 2.33
CA ARG A 42 -1.66 -18.67 1.86
C ARG A 42 -1.81 -18.47 0.36
N SER A 43 -1.59 -19.53 -0.41
CA SER A 43 -1.88 -19.54 -1.84
C SER A 43 -3.35 -19.18 -2.03
N ALA A 44 -3.58 -18.16 -2.87
CA ALA A 44 -4.91 -17.65 -3.22
C ALA A 44 -5.72 -18.66 -4.04
#